data_AF-A0A559IWT8-F1
#
_entry.id   AF-A0A559IWT8-F1
#
_cell.length_a   1.000
_cell.length_b   1.000
_cell.length_c   1.000
_cell.angle_alpha   90.00
_cell.angle_beta   90.00
_cell.angle_gamma   90.00
#
_symmetry.space_group_name_H-M   'P 1'
#
loop_
_entity.id
_entity.type
_entity.pdbx_description
1 polymer ?
#
loop_
_entity_poly.entity_id
_entity_poly.type
_entity_poly.pdbx_seq_one_letter_code
_entity_poly.pdbx_strand_id
1 'polypeptide(L)' 'MSSHVLFLSSKQISYLTYNEMNHELVARYATGECRSFSSISLNTFEQLLHSENRYDDFVRLTQAKHGVPTS' A
#
# COMPACT_ATOMS: atom_id res chain seq x y z
N MET A 1 -4.29 18.72 5.74
CA MET A 1 -3.51 17.54 5.33
C MET A 1 -4.50 16.44 5.05
N SER A 2 -4.66 16.05 3.79
CA SER A 2 -5.53 14.95 3.41
C SER A 2 -4.71 13.67 3.51
N SER A 3 -5.15 12.74 4.36
CA SER A 3 -4.54 11.42 4.49
C SER A 3 -5.63 10.42 4.14
N HIS A 4 -5.41 9.68 3.07
CA HIS A 4 -6.40 8.73 2.58
C HIS A 4 -6.13 7.37 3.23
N VAL A 5 -7.11 6.84 3.95
CA VAL A 5 -7.02 5.52 4.59
C VAL A 5 -7.77 4.51 3.73
N LEU A 6 -7.10 3.39 3.41
CA LEU A 6 -7.66 2.30 2.63
C LEU A 6 -7.61 1.02 3.45
N PHE A 7 -8.78 0.52 3.85
CA PHE A 7 -8.88 -0.76 4.55
C PHE A 7 -8.73 -1.92 3.57
N LEU A 8 -7.86 -2.87 3.91
CA LEU A 8 -7.70 -4.09 3.14
C LEU A 8 -8.44 -5.21 3.87
N SER A 9 -9.24 -5.99 3.14
CA SER A 9 -9.86 -7.22 3.65
C SER A 9 -8.85 -8.36 3.73
N SER A 10 -7.70 -8.12 4.37
CA SER A 10 -6.60 -9.09 4.50
C SER A 10 -6.33 -9.41 5.97
N LYS A 11 -5.90 -10.64 6.24
CA LYS A 11 -5.48 -11.07 7.59
C LYS A 11 -4.14 -10.49 8.00
N GLN A 12 -3.33 -10.05 7.03
CA GLN A 12 -1.96 -9.60 7.27
C GLN A 12 -1.86 -8.08 7.42
N ILE A 13 -2.68 -7.33 6.65
CA ILE A 13 -2.66 -5.87 6.63
C ILE A 13 -4.01 -5.34 7.09
N SER A 14 -4.00 -4.49 8.10
CA SER A 14 -5.20 -3.86 8.64
C SER A 14 -5.68 -2.72 7.74
N TYR A 15 -4.78 -1.80 7.42
CA TYR A 15 -5.08 -0.66 6.55
C TYR A 15 -3.82 -0.07 5.94
N LEU A 16 -4.01 0.64 4.84
CA LEU A 16 -3.01 1.48 4.20
C LEU A 16 -3.34 2.95 4.46
N THR A 17 -2.33 3.79 4.51
CA THR A 17 -2.48 5.25 4.60
C THR A 17 -1.62 5.90 3.54
N TYR A 18 -2.23 6.70 2.67
CA TYR A 18 -1.50 7.47 1.67
C TYR A 18 -1.24 8.89 2.17
N ASN A 19 0.03 9.28 2.12
CA ASN A 19 0.50 10.62 2.41
C ASN A 19 0.83 11.32 1.09
N GLU A 20 -0.05 12.24 0.69
CA GLU A 20 0.09 12.99 -0.56
C GLU A 20 1.30 13.92 -0.57
N MET A 21 1.70 14.46 0.59
CA MET A 21 2.82 15.41 0.70
C MET A 21 4.15 14.71 0.41
N ASN A 22 4.30 13.47 0.87
CA ASN A 22 5.54 12.70 0.73
C ASN A 22 5.48 11.69 -0.43
N HIS A 23 4.34 11.61 -1.13
CA HIS A 23 4.05 10.55 -2.11
C HIS A 23 4.40 9.17 -1.54
N GLU A 24 3.90 8.89 -0.34
CA GLU A 24 4.25 7.72 0.44
C GLU A 24 3.01 6.93 0.83
N LEU A 25 3.09 5.61 0.69
CA LEU A 25 2.06 4.69 1.13
C LEU A 25 2.56 3.93 2.37
N VAL A 26 1.85 4.05 3.47
CA VAL A 26 2.17 3.38 4.73
C VAL A 26 1.23 2.21 4.94
N ALA A 27 1.77 1.00 4.98
CA ALA A 27 1.02 -0.21 5.29
C ALA A 27 1.12 -0.53 6.78
N ARG A 28 -0.04 -0.64 7.44
CA ARG A 28 -0.15 -1.07 8.83
C ARG A 28 -0.54 -2.54 8.88
N TYR A 29 0.37 -3.38 9.36
CA TYR A 29 0.15 -4.81 9.49
C TYR A 29 -0.59 -5.14 10.79
N ALA A 30 -1.33 -6.25 10.78
CA ALA A 30 -2.05 -6.74 11.96
C ALA A 30 -1.11 -7.12 13.12
N THR A 31 0.17 -7.35 12.83
CA THR A 31 1.23 -7.57 13.82
C THR A 31 1.64 -6.30 14.57
N GLY A 32 1.17 -5.13 14.15
CA GLY A 32 1.61 -3.82 14.64
C GLY A 32 2.78 -3.23 13.84
N GLU A 33 3.42 -4.02 12.96
CA GLU A 33 4.47 -3.53 12.06
C GLU A 33 3.90 -2.47 11.10
N CYS A 34 4.72 -1.47 10.79
CA CYS A 34 4.41 -0.46 9.77
C CYS A 34 5.51 -0.48 8.73
N ARG A 35 5.15 -0.53 7.44
CA ARG A 35 6.10 -0.31 6.34
C ARG A 35 5.68 0.89 5.52
N SER A 36 6.61 1.79 5.28
CA SER A 36 6.43 2.88 4.34
C SER A 36 7.01 2.51 2.98
N PHE A 37 6.26 2.84 1.93
CA PHE A 37 6.66 2.69 0.54
C PHE A 37 6.66 4.07 -0.08
N SER A 38 7.85 4.61 -0.35
CA SER A 38 8.01 5.92 -0.95
C SER A 38 7.85 5.86 -2.47
N SER A 39 7.68 7.03 -3.10
CA SER A 39 7.49 7.18 -4.55
C SER A 39 6.22 6.52 -5.08
N ILE A 40 5.15 6.47 -4.28
CA ILE A 40 3.83 6.03 -4.71
C ILE A 40 3.07 7.26 -5.19
N SER A 41 2.74 7.29 -6.48
CA SER A 41 1.94 8.36 -7.07
C SER A 41 0.48 8.25 -6.64
N LEU A 42 -0.23 9.38 -6.59
CA LEU A 42 -1.65 9.41 -6.26
C LEU A 42 -2.45 8.50 -7.20
N ASN A 43 -2.19 8.56 -8.51
CA ASN A 43 -2.83 7.69 -9.50
C ASN A 43 -2.66 6.19 -9.15
N THR A 44 -1.49 5.78 -8.66
CA THR A 44 -1.25 4.39 -8.25
C THR A 44 -2.07 4.01 -7.02
N PHE A 45 -2.21 4.93 -6.07
CA PHE A 45 -3.08 4.74 -4.91
C PHE A 45 -4.57 4.71 -5.30
N GLU A 46 -5.00 5.52 -6.26
CA GLU A 46 -6.36 5.49 -6.81
C GLU A 46 -6.65 4.16 -7.52
N GLN A 47 -5.70 3.63 -8.30
CA GLN A 47 -5.83 2.29 -8.90
C GLN A 47 -6.02 1.21 -7.82
N LEU A 48 -5.31 1.29 -6.69
CA LEU A 48 -5.50 0.38 -5.55
C LEU A 48 -6.87 0.55 -4.90
N LEU A 49 -7.40 1.78 -4.80
CA LEU A 49 -8.74 2.07 -4.28
C LEU A 49 -9.83 1.38 -5.11
N HIS A 50 -9.70 1.46 -6.43
CA HIS A 50 -10.63 0.91 -7.42
C HIS A 50 -10.43 -0.58 -7.73
N SER A 51 -9.34 -1.19 -7.26
CA SER A 51 -9.10 -2.62 -7.46
C SER A 51 -10.11 -3.49 -6.70
N GLU A 52 -10.59 -4.54 -7.36
CA GLU A 52 -11.41 -5.60 -6.76
C GLU A 52 -10.60 -6.43 -5.75
N ASN A 53 -9.28 -6.57 -5.94
CA ASN A 53 -8.39 -7.33 -5.08
C ASN A 53 -7.19 -6.51 -4.60
N ARG A 54 -7.52 -5.46 -3.83
CA ARG A 54 -6.57 -4.45 -3.31
C ARG A 54 -5.32 -5.02 -2.64
N TYR A 55 -5.43 -6.17 -1.98
CA TYR A 55 -4.30 -6.82 -1.33
C TYR A 55 -3.31 -7.39 -2.36
N ASP A 56 -3.79 -8.13 -3.36
CA ASP A 56 -2.94 -8.71 -4.39
C ASP A 56 -2.23 -7.62 -5.20
N ASP A 57 -2.97 -6.57 -5.60
CA ASP A 57 -2.38 -5.42 -6.31
C ASP A 57 -1.35 -4.67 -5.45
N PHE A 58 -1.63 -4.48 -4.15
CA PHE A 58 -0.66 -3.88 -3.23
C PHE A 58 0.61 -4.74 -3.11
N VAL A 59 0.48 -6.06 -3.00
CA VAL A 59 1.62 -6.97 -2.94
C VAL A 59 2.42 -6.92 -4.24
N ARG A 60 1.78 -6.99 -5.40
CA ARG A 60 2.45 -6.86 -6.70
C ARG A 60 3.20 -5.53 -6.83
N LEU A 61 2.57 -4.44 -6.43
CA LEU A 61 3.14 -3.10 -6.47
C LEU A 61 4.40 -3.00 -5.60
N THR A 62 4.35 -3.57 -4.39
CA THR A 62 5.46 -3.52 -3.45
C THR A 62 6.58 -4.48 -3.84
N GLN A 63 6.26 -5.65 -4.40
CA GLN A 63 7.22 -6.61 -4.96
C GLN A 63 7.97 -6.04 -6.18
N ALA A 64 7.26 -5.43 -7.12
CA ALA A 64 7.85 -4.82 -8.32
C ALA A 64 8.86 -3.72 -7.98
N LYS A 65 8.63 -2.99 -6.87
CA LYS A 65 9.54 -1.93 -6.40
C LYS A 65 10.66 -2.41 -5.49
N HIS A 66 10.47 -3.49 -4.74
CA HIS A 66 11.50 -4.00 -3.83
C HIS A 66 12.51 -4.95 -4.49
N GLY A 67 12.34 -5.32 -5.76
CA GLY A 67 13.36 -6.08 -6.50
C GLY A 67 13.83 -7.33 -5.76
N VAL A 68 12.96 -7.97 -4.96
CA VAL A 68 13.29 -9.24 -4.36
C VAL A 68 13.02 -10.29 -5.43
N PRO A 69 14.06 -10.95 -5.98
CA PRO A 69 13.84 -12.06 -6.90
C PRO A 69 13.11 -13.15 -6.11
N THR A 70 11.86 -13.41 -6.48
CA THR A 70 11.22 -14.67 -6.15
C THR A 70 12.02 -15.75 -6.87
N SER A 71 12.83 -16.49 -6.10
CA SER A 71 13.57 -17.67 -6.57
C SER A 71 12.62 -18.74 -7.09
#